data_AF-B3PDR3-F1
#
_entry.id   AF-B3PDR3-F1
#
_cell.length_a   1.000
_cell.length_b   1.000
_cell.length_c   1.000
_cell.angle_alpha   90.00
_cell.angle_beta   90.00
_cell.angle_gamma   90.00
#
_symmetry.space_group_name_H-M   'P 1'
#
loop_
_entity.id
_entity.type
_entity.pdbx_description
1 polymer ?
#
loop_
_entity_poly.entity_id
_entity_poly.type
_entity_poly.pdbx_seq_one_letter_code
_entity_poly.pdbx_strand_id
1 'polypeptide(L)' 'MDRHIKAQGWSSMVGTARDGSKSRIFTPEESRFFEYQSRGPGALINPQRPQLTEVQLAHYSLDRIFGDWQPPR' A
#
# COMPACT_ATOMS: atom_id res chain seq x y z
N MET A 1 7.94 2.96 -11.16
CA MET A 1 7.00 1.89 -11.50
C MET A 1 6.94 1.74 -13.01
N ASP A 2 7.38 0.61 -13.52
CA ASP A 2 7.31 0.32 -14.95
C ASP A 2 5.94 -0.26 -15.35
N ARG A 3 5.67 -0.39 -16.65
CA ARG A 3 4.36 -0.69 -17.24
C ARG A 3 3.74 -2.04 -16.84
N HIS A 4 4.51 -2.93 -16.23
CA HIS A 4 4.02 -4.24 -15.79
C HIS A 4 3.11 -4.14 -14.55
N ILE A 5 3.12 -3.00 -13.84
CA ILE A 5 2.14 -2.72 -12.79
C ILE A 5 0.79 -2.43 -13.44
N LYS A 6 -0.22 -3.24 -13.09
CA LYS A 6 -1.57 -3.12 -13.65
C LYS A 6 -2.16 -1.75 -13.34
N ALA A 7 -3.05 -1.26 -14.21
CA ALA A 7 -3.72 0.03 -14.03
C ALA A 7 -4.51 0.12 -12.70
N GLN A 8 -5.13 -0.99 -12.27
CA GLN A 8 -5.80 -1.12 -10.97
C GLN A 8 -4.84 -1.00 -9.77
N GLY A 9 -3.53 -1.20 -9.96
CA GLY A 9 -2.53 -1.26 -8.90
C GLY A 9 -2.65 -2.54 -8.08
N TRP A 10 -3.45 -2.49 -7.03
CA TRP A 10 -3.55 -3.50 -5.98
C TRP A 10 -4.52 -4.63 -6.35
N SER A 11 -4.47 -5.73 -5.58
CA SER A 11 -5.33 -6.90 -5.77
C SER A 11 -5.68 -7.56 -4.44
N SER A 12 -6.83 -8.23 -4.41
CA SER A 12 -7.29 -8.98 -3.25
C SER A 12 -6.52 -10.28 -3.05
N MET A 13 -6.60 -10.81 -1.83
CA MET A 13 -6.08 -12.13 -1.47
C MET A 13 -7.14 -12.94 -0.71
N VAL A 14 -7.25 -14.23 -1.04
CA VAL A 14 -8.19 -15.15 -0.38
C VAL A 14 -7.54 -15.77 0.85
N GLY A 15 -8.29 -15.81 1.96
CA GLY A 15 -7.92 -16.48 3.21
C GLY A 15 -8.96 -17.50 3.66
N THR A 16 -8.65 -18.20 4.74
CA THR A 16 -9.59 -19.10 5.41
C THR A 16 -10.36 -18.33 6.48
N ALA A 17 -11.70 -18.37 6.42
CA ALA A 17 -12.57 -17.85 7.46
C ALA A 17 -12.56 -18.76 8.70
N ARG A 18 -13.10 -18.27 9.82
CA ARG A 18 -13.11 -18.98 11.11
C ARG A 18 -13.84 -20.33 11.04
N ASP A 19 -14.78 -20.47 10.12
CA ASP A 19 -15.52 -21.71 9.85
C ASP A 19 -14.74 -22.72 8.99
N GLY A 20 -13.49 -22.41 8.60
CA GLY A 20 -12.65 -23.26 7.76
C GLY A 20 -12.87 -23.08 6.26
N SER A 21 -13.85 -22.28 5.83
CA SER A 21 -14.10 -22.02 4.41
C SER A 21 -13.11 -21.01 3.81
N LYS A 22 -12.88 -21.05 2.50
CA LYS A 22 -12.07 -20.03 1.77
C LYS A 22 -12.88 -18.79 1.37
N SER A 23 -13.91 -18.45 2.15
CA SER A 23 -14.85 -17.37 1.84
C SER A 23 -14.32 -15.97 2.18
N ARG A 24 -13.27 -15.86 3.01
CA ARG A 24 -12.70 -14.57 3.38
C ARG A 24 -11.83 -14.03 2.24
N ILE A 25 -12.24 -12.91 1.66
CA ILE A 25 -11.44 -12.16 0.68
C ILE A 25 -10.95 -10.89 1.36
N PHE A 26 -9.65 -10.72 1.52
CA PHE A 26 -9.04 -9.47 1.98
C PHE A 26 -8.84 -8.56 0.77
N THR A 27 -9.54 -7.43 0.74
CA THR A 27 -9.48 -6.51 -0.41
C THR A 27 -8.45 -5.39 -0.20
N PRO A 28 -7.96 -4.76 -1.28
CA PRO A 28 -7.07 -3.60 -1.17
C PRO A 28 -7.67 -2.43 -0.38
N GLU A 29 -8.97 -2.20 -0.50
CA GLU A 29 -9.67 -1.07 0.13
C GLU A 29 -9.78 -1.23 1.65
N GLU A 30 -9.84 -2.47 2.14
CA GLU A 30 -9.75 -2.80 3.57
C GLU A 30 -8.30 -2.73 4.10
N SER A 31 -7.33 -2.61 3.19
CA SER A 31 -5.90 -2.64 3.50
C SER A 31 -5.31 -1.23 3.56
N ARG A 32 -4.10 -1.11 4.13
CA ARG A 32 -3.39 0.17 4.24
C ARG A 32 -2.41 0.38 3.08
N PHE A 33 -2.90 0.24 1.85
CA PHE A 33 -2.10 0.43 0.64
C PHE A 33 -2.22 1.85 0.14
N PHE A 34 -1.12 2.59 0.09
CA PHE A 34 -1.06 3.97 -0.36
C PHE A 34 0.20 4.22 -1.19
N GLU A 35 0.17 5.26 -2.01
CA GLU A 35 1.33 5.73 -2.78
C GLU A 35 1.57 7.22 -2.53
N TYR A 36 2.79 7.70 -2.77
CA TYR A 36 3.12 9.12 -2.77
C TYR A 36 4.14 9.42 -3.87
N GLN A 37 3.81 10.35 -4.75
CA GLN A 37 4.66 10.78 -5.87
C GLN A 37 5.31 9.62 -6.67
N SER A 38 4.58 8.52 -6.88
CA SER A 38 5.03 7.42 -7.74
C SER A 38 5.34 7.91 -9.15
N ARG A 39 6.43 7.43 -9.77
CA ARG A 39 6.87 7.83 -11.11
C ARG A 39 7.00 6.64 -12.06
N GLY A 40 6.97 6.90 -13.37
CA GLY A 40 7.14 5.91 -14.44
C GLY A 40 5.80 5.44 -15.05
N PRO A 41 5.84 4.66 -16.15
CA PRO A 41 4.66 4.34 -16.95
C PRO A 41 3.60 3.49 -16.23
N GLY A 42 3.95 2.83 -15.12
CA GLY A 42 3.00 2.11 -14.26
C GLY A 42 2.42 2.93 -13.10
N ALA A 43 2.85 4.19 -12.93
CA ALA A 43 2.37 5.07 -11.86
C ALA A 43 1.13 5.85 -12.33
N LEU A 44 -0.04 5.26 -12.11
CA LEU A 44 -1.33 5.89 -12.41
C LEU A 44 -1.99 6.36 -11.11
N ILE A 45 -2.77 7.44 -11.20
CA ILE A 45 -3.58 7.96 -10.10
C ILE A 45 -5.05 7.68 -10.41
N ASN A 46 -5.72 6.94 -9.54
CA ASN A 46 -7.15 6.60 -9.66
C ASN A 46 -7.73 6.22 -8.28
N PRO A 47 -9.06 6.08 -8.13
CA PRO A 47 -9.69 5.76 -6.84
C PRO A 47 -9.20 4.46 -6.18
N GLN A 48 -8.75 3.48 -6.97
CA GLN A 48 -8.21 2.20 -6.47
C GLN A 48 -6.76 2.31 -5.97
N ARG A 49 -6.12 3.47 -6.17
CA ARG A 49 -4.72 3.76 -5.84
C ARG A 49 -4.62 5.03 -4.99
N PRO A 50 -5.07 4.98 -3.73
CA PRO A 50 -5.16 6.16 -2.89
C PRO A 50 -3.77 6.77 -2.66
N GLN A 51 -3.70 8.10 -2.77
CA GLN A 51 -2.47 8.87 -2.61
C GLN A 51 -2.40 9.48 -1.21
N LEU A 52 -1.21 9.50 -0.61
CA LEU A 52 -0.98 10.22 0.64
C LEU A 52 -0.98 11.73 0.39
N THR A 53 -1.53 12.48 1.35
CA THR A 53 -1.32 13.93 1.44
C THR A 53 0.06 14.24 2.04
N GLU A 54 0.53 15.48 1.89
CA GLU A 54 1.78 15.93 2.54
C GLU A 54 1.72 15.82 4.07
N VAL A 55 0.55 16.08 4.67
CA VAL A 55 0.34 15.92 6.11
C VAL A 55 0.47 14.46 6.51
N GLN A 56 -0.09 13.54 5.74
CA GLN A 56 0.03 12.10 6.00
C GLN A 56 1.47 11.59 5.80
N LEU A 57 2.19 12.14 4.82
CA LEU A 57 3.57 11.81 4.54
C LEU A 57 4.49 12.08 5.74
N ALA A 58 4.21 13.11 6.54
CA ALA A 58 4.99 13.44 7.73
C ALA A 58 5.08 12.30 8.76
N HIS A 59 4.15 11.33 8.70
CA HIS A 59 4.18 10.13 9.55
C HIS A 59 5.13 9.03 9.04
N TYR A 60 5.68 9.16 7.83
CA TYR A 60 6.56 8.18 7.19
C TYR A 60 8.02 8.66 7.06
N SER A 61 8.44 9.60 7.89
CA SER A 61 9.87 9.95 7.99
C SER A 61 10.67 8.81 8.64
N LEU A 62 11.98 8.73 8.37
CA LEU A 62 12.84 7.69 8.98
C LEU A 62 12.78 7.71 10.50
N ASP A 63 12.79 8.90 11.12
CA ASP A 63 12.67 9.04 12.58
C ASP A 63 11.34 8.49 13.12
N ARG A 64 10.24 8.64 12.36
CA ARG A 64 8.93 8.10 12.75
C ARG A 64 8.84 6.59 12.55
N ILE A 65 9.47 6.07 11.49
CA ILE A 65 9.48 4.65 11.16
C ILE A 65 10.35 3.86 12.14
N PHE A 66 11.54 4.39 12.47
CA PHE A 66 12.50 3.69 13.32
C PHE A 66 12.39 4.07 14.81
N GLY A 67 11.74 5.18 15.15
CA GLY A 67 11.64 5.64 16.54
C GLY A 67 13.03 5.82 17.16
N ASP A 68 13.26 5.19 18.31
CA ASP A 68 14.55 5.27 19.02
C ASP A 68 15.64 4.37 18.43
N TRP A 69 15.31 3.54 17.44
CA TRP A 69 16.29 2.67 16.81
C TRP A 69 17.14 3.46 15.80
N GLN A 70 18.46 3.36 15.93
CA GLN A 70 19.43 3.91 14.98
C GLN A 70 20.12 2.77 14.23
N PRO A 71 19.70 2.46 12.99
CA PRO A 71 20.34 1.42 12.20
C PRO A 71 21.83 1.73 11.96
N PRO A 72 22.73 0.74 12.07
CA PRO A 72 24.13 0.93 11.71
C PRO A 72 24.24 1.27 10.22
N ARG A 73 25.22 2.12 9.89
CA ARG A 73 25.53 2.52 8.51
C ARG A 73 26.37 1.48 7.78
#